data_AF-A0A7H0MJG9-F1
#
_entry.id   AF-A0A7H0MJG9-F1
#
_cell.length_a   1.000
_cell.length_b   1.000
_cell.length_c   1.000
_cell.angle_alpha   90.00
_cell.angle_beta   90.00
_cell.angle_gamma   90.00
#
_symmetry.space_group_name_H-M   'P 1'
#
loop_
_entity.id
_entity.type
_entity.pdbx_description
1 polymer ?
#
loop_
_entity_poly.entity_id
_entity_poly.type
_entity_poly.pdbx_seq_one_letter_code
_entity_poly.pdbx_strand_id
1 'polypeptide(L)'
;MRTWPGYFFAVLALPFMALAQEATVKEVHDAPAVRGSIIANMLQEHDNPFTLYPYESNYVIYTDTSDLNKEAIRSYNWADNARKDEVKFQISLAFPFWRGILGPNSVLGGSYTQKSWWQLSNSGESSPFRETNYEPQLFLGFATDYTFAGWTLRDIEVGFNHDSNGRSDPTSRSWNRAYTRLMAQNGNWMVEVKPWYVVGSTDDNPDITKYMGYYQLKIGYEIGDAILSAKGQYNWNTGYGGAEIGLSYPVTKHVRLYTQVYSGYGESLIDYNFNQTRFGVGVMLNDLF
;
A
#
# COMPACT_ATOMS: atom_id res chain seq x y z
N MET A 1 -24.54 -18.55 18.11
CA MET A 1 -24.01 -19.49 17.10
C MET A 1 -24.86 -19.41 15.86
N ARG A 2 -24.31 -18.87 14.76
CA ARG A 2 -24.98 -18.83 13.47
C ARG A 2 -23.89 -19.06 12.41
N THR A 3 -23.70 -20.33 12.06
CA THR A 3 -22.79 -20.76 11.01
C THR A 3 -23.38 -20.34 9.66
N TRP A 4 -22.66 -19.49 8.92
CA TRP A 4 -22.95 -19.24 7.50
C TRP A 4 -21.88 -19.94 6.66
N PRO A 5 -22.28 -20.81 5.69
CA PRO A 5 -21.38 -21.76 5.06
C PRO A 5 -20.63 -21.14 3.87
N GLY A 6 -19.41 -21.65 3.62
CA GLY A 6 -18.41 -21.19 2.65
C GLY A 6 -18.78 -21.23 1.16
N TYR A 7 -20.05 -21.10 0.79
CA TYR A 7 -20.51 -21.04 -0.60
C TYR A 7 -20.37 -19.67 -1.25
N PHE A 8 -20.23 -18.59 -0.46
CA PHE A 8 -20.07 -17.23 -1.02
C PHE A 8 -18.70 -16.99 -1.66
N PHE A 9 -17.65 -17.71 -1.23
CA PHE A 9 -16.31 -17.58 -1.81
C PHE A 9 -16.18 -18.28 -3.19
N ALA A 10 -16.95 -19.33 -3.45
CA ALA A 10 -16.91 -20.03 -4.73
C ALA A 10 -17.51 -19.17 -5.87
N VAL A 11 -18.53 -18.35 -5.58
CA VAL A 11 -19.23 -17.57 -6.61
C VAL A 11 -18.42 -16.36 -7.08
N LEU A 12 -17.56 -15.80 -6.24
CA LEU A 12 -16.64 -14.72 -6.64
C LEU A 12 -15.47 -15.22 -7.48
N ALA A 13 -15.03 -16.47 -7.33
CA ALA A 13 -13.87 -17.03 -8.07
C ALA A 13 -14.23 -17.55 -9.47
N LEU A 14 -15.47 -17.97 -9.70
CA LEU A 14 -15.92 -18.56 -10.96
C LEU A 14 -15.78 -17.64 -12.20
N PRO A 15 -16.12 -16.34 -12.16
CA PRO A 15 -15.91 -15.48 -13.33
C PRO A 15 -14.42 -15.21 -13.62
N PHE A 16 -13.54 -15.30 -12.62
CA PHE A 16 -12.10 -15.13 -12.83
C PHE A 16 -11.44 -16.38 -13.43
N MET A 17 -11.89 -17.59 -13.07
CA MET A 17 -11.39 -18.83 -13.68
C MET A 17 -11.78 -18.96 -15.15
N ALA A 18 -13.00 -18.55 -15.53
CA ALA A 18 -13.46 -18.60 -16.91
C ALA A 18 -12.67 -17.64 -17.82
N LEU A 19 -12.32 -16.44 -17.34
CA LEU A 19 -11.49 -15.48 -18.08
C LEU A 19 -10.02 -15.91 -18.17
N ALA A 20 -9.52 -16.66 -17.18
CA ALA A 20 -8.15 -17.19 -17.21
C ALA A 20 -7.93 -18.22 -18.34
N GLN A 21 -8.99 -18.89 -18.80
CA GLN A 21 -8.88 -19.96 -19.80
C GLN A 21 -8.88 -19.44 -21.26
N GLU A 22 -9.38 -18.23 -21.50
CA GLU A 22 -9.39 -17.57 -22.82
C GLU A 22 -8.19 -16.63 -23.06
N ALA A 23 -7.34 -16.41 -22.07
CA ALA A 23 -6.08 -15.72 -22.28
C ALA A 23 -5.20 -16.60 -23.18
N THR A 24 -5.02 -16.18 -24.45
CA THR A 24 -3.95 -16.68 -25.31
C THR A 24 -2.63 -16.58 -24.56
N VAL A 25 -2.16 -17.71 -24.03
CA VAL A 25 -0.92 -17.83 -23.26
C VAL A 25 0.24 -17.60 -24.22
N LYS A 26 0.66 -16.35 -24.39
CA LYS A 26 2.08 -16.10 -24.59
C LYS A 26 2.73 -16.34 -23.23
N GLU A 27 3.79 -17.14 -23.21
CA GLU A 27 4.64 -17.26 -22.02
C GLU A 27 5.14 -15.85 -21.68
N VAL A 28 4.61 -15.25 -20.60
CA VAL A 28 5.03 -13.92 -20.13
C VAL A 28 6.33 -14.05 -19.33
N HIS A 29 6.79 -15.29 -19.08
CA HIS A 29 8.05 -15.60 -18.42
C HIS A 29 9.28 -14.98 -19.12
N ASP A 30 9.18 -14.66 -20.41
CA ASP A 30 10.23 -14.03 -21.21
C ASP A 30 9.95 -12.55 -21.57
N ALA A 31 8.86 -11.97 -21.05
CA ALA A 31 8.52 -10.57 -21.34
C ALA A 31 9.44 -9.60 -20.57
N PRO A 32 9.86 -8.47 -21.19
CA PRO A 32 10.72 -7.48 -20.55
C PRO A 32 10.10 -6.95 -19.26
N ALA A 33 10.94 -6.51 -18.32
CA ALA A 33 10.51 -5.87 -17.07
C ALA A 33 9.45 -4.79 -17.36
N VAL A 34 8.19 -5.10 -17.02
CA VAL A 34 7.08 -4.16 -17.13
C VAL A 34 7.21 -3.21 -15.95
N ARG A 35 7.58 -1.95 -16.24
CA ARG A 35 7.74 -0.89 -15.22
C ARG A 35 6.55 -0.89 -14.27
N GLY A 36 6.78 -0.91 -12.96
CA GLY A 36 5.73 -0.92 -11.93
C GLY A 36 4.86 -2.17 -11.79
N SER A 37 5.00 -3.20 -12.64
CA SER A 37 4.32 -4.48 -12.43
C SER A 37 4.99 -5.24 -11.30
N ILE A 38 4.32 -5.29 -10.16
CA ILE A 38 4.82 -5.98 -8.96
C ILE A 38 4.85 -7.48 -9.21
N ILE A 39 3.79 -8.03 -9.83
CA ILE A 39 3.71 -9.47 -10.06
C ILE A 39 4.73 -9.93 -11.09
N ALA A 40 4.86 -9.24 -12.23
CA ALA A 40 5.87 -9.60 -13.23
C ALA A 40 7.29 -9.49 -12.66
N ASN A 41 7.55 -8.49 -11.81
CA ASN A 41 8.83 -8.36 -11.13
C ASN A 41 9.11 -9.54 -10.16
N MET A 42 8.12 -9.97 -9.37
CA MET A 42 8.27 -11.15 -8.49
C MET A 42 8.47 -12.46 -9.25
N LEU A 43 7.98 -12.57 -10.49
CA LEU A 43 8.19 -13.75 -11.34
C LEU A 43 9.61 -13.82 -11.90
N GLN A 44 10.32 -12.70 -12.00
CA GLN A 44 11.75 -12.73 -12.32
C GLN A 44 12.52 -13.43 -11.21
N GLU A 45 13.49 -14.25 -11.59
CA GLU A 45 14.37 -14.93 -10.65
C GLU A 45 15.68 -14.18 -10.50
N HIS A 46 16.20 -14.18 -9.28
CA HIS A 46 17.49 -13.59 -8.94
C HIS A 46 18.36 -14.68 -8.30
N ASP A 47 19.60 -14.82 -8.77
CA ASP A 47 20.53 -15.86 -8.29
C ASP A 47 20.85 -15.72 -6.81
N ASN A 48 20.91 -14.47 -6.32
CA ASN A 48 21.18 -14.20 -4.91
C ASN A 48 19.86 -14.22 -4.11
N PRO A 49 19.65 -15.20 -3.20
CA PRO A 49 18.40 -15.34 -2.44
C PRO A 49 18.15 -14.21 -1.43
N PHE A 50 19.15 -13.36 -1.15
CA PHE A 50 18.99 -12.15 -0.33
C PHE A 50 18.51 -10.94 -1.12
N THR A 51 18.37 -11.06 -2.44
CA THR A 51 17.78 -10.01 -3.27
C THR A 51 16.27 -10.02 -3.06
N LEU A 52 15.76 -8.97 -2.43
CA LEU A 52 14.34 -8.81 -2.15
C LEU A 52 13.67 -7.97 -3.24
N TYR A 53 12.38 -8.21 -3.44
CA TYR A 53 11.57 -7.49 -4.41
C TYR A 53 10.86 -6.33 -3.71
N PRO A 54 10.79 -5.12 -4.29
CA PRO A 54 9.91 -4.07 -3.79
C PRO A 54 8.44 -4.43 -4.03
N TYR A 55 7.55 -4.01 -3.10
CA TYR A 55 6.10 -4.11 -3.26
C TYR A 55 5.48 -2.72 -3.42
N GLU A 56 5.38 -1.94 -2.34
CA GLU A 56 5.11 -0.49 -2.41
C GLU A 56 6.43 0.31 -2.50
N SER A 57 6.34 1.64 -2.55
CA SER A 57 7.50 2.53 -2.53
C SER A 57 8.31 2.42 -1.23
N ASN A 58 9.63 2.53 -1.34
CA ASN A 58 10.54 2.60 -0.20
C ASN A 58 11.10 4.03 -0.10
N TYR A 59 10.87 4.73 1.01
CA TYR A 59 11.30 6.12 1.18
C TYR A 59 11.57 6.49 2.64
N VAL A 60 12.35 7.57 2.81
CA VAL A 60 12.56 8.27 4.09
C VAL A 60 12.47 9.77 3.82
N ILE A 61 11.55 10.45 4.49
CA ILE A 61 11.30 11.89 4.34
C ILE A 61 11.20 12.58 5.69
N TYR A 62 11.68 13.80 5.78
CA TYR A 62 11.42 14.68 6.93
C TYR A 62 10.14 15.46 6.64
N THR A 63 9.23 15.50 7.60
CA THR A 63 7.87 15.98 7.42
C THR A 63 7.48 17.01 8.47
N ASP A 64 6.51 17.85 8.14
CA ASP A 64 5.81 18.73 9.08
C ASP A 64 4.30 18.57 8.86
N THR A 65 3.55 18.36 9.94
CA THR A 65 2.10 18.22 9.90
C THR A 65 1.40 19.48 10.38
N SER A 66 0.27 19.82 9.76
CA SER A 66 -0.56 20.96 10.15
C SER A 66 -1.04 20.85 11.60
N ASP A 67 -1.37 19.63 12.02
CA ASP A 67 -1.80 19.33 13.37
C ASP A 67 -1.36 17.92 13.79
N LEU A 68 -1.02 17.75 15.07
CA LEU A 68 -0.58 16.48 15.62
C LEU A 68 -1.63 15.99 16.61
N ASN A 69 -2.12 14.77 16.39
CA ASN A 69 -3.20 14.15 17.16
C ASN A 69 -2.77 13.72 18.58
N LYS A 70 -2.51 14.69 19.46
CA LYS A 70 -2.11 14.44 20.85
C LYS A 70 -3.20 13.71 21.65
N GLU A 71 -4.46 13.91 21.31
CA GLU A 71 -5.59 13.28 22.01
C GLU A 71 -5.57 11.75 21.87
N ALA A 72 -5.34 11.23 20.67
CA ALA A 72 -5.28 9.78 20.46
C ALA A 72 -4.08 9.12 21.15
N ILE A 73 -3.00 9.88 21.38
CA ILE A 73 -1.76 9.40 22.01
C ILE A 73 -1.61 9.86 23.47
N ARG A 74 -2.65 10.43 24.10
CA ARG A 74 -2.60 11.05 25.43
C ARG A 74 -2.08 10.14 26.56
N SER A 75 -2.10 8.82 26.36
CA SER A 75 -1.55 7.85 27.31
C SER A 75 -0.01 7.78 27.28
N TYR A 76 0.64 8.36 26.27
CA TYR A 76 2.10 8.42 26.21
C TYR A 76 2.58 9.54 27.13
N ASN A 77 3.58 9.25 27.96
CA ASN A 77 4.15 10.21 28.90
C ASN A 77 4.76 11.47 28.24
N TRP A 78 5.05 11.41 26.95
CA TRP A 78 5.62 12.49 26.14
C TRP A 78 4.60 13.20 25.24
N ALA A 79 3.31 12.82 25.26
CA ALA A 79 2.28 13.29 24.33
C ALA A 79 2.12 14.83 24.31
N ASP A 80 2.15 15.46 25.49
CA ASP A 80 2.02 16.92 25.63
C ASP A 80 3.18 17.66 24.95
N ASN A 81 4.36 17.05 24.91
CA ASN A 81 5.57 17.59 24.30
C ASN A 81 5.78 17.11 22.86
N ALA A 82 4.82 16.41 22.27
CA ALA A 82 4.92 15.93 20.90
C ALA A 82 4.95 17.10 19.90
N ARG A 83 5.84 16.99 18.91
CA ARG A 83 6.11 18.01 17.88
C ARG A 83 5.43 17.68 16.57
N LYS A 84 5.22 18.70 15.74
CA LYS A 84 4.59 18.59 14.42
C LYS A 84 5.56 18.07 13.34
N ASP A 85 6.85 18.24 13.55
CA ASP A 85 7.87 17.73 12.65
C ASP A 85 8.26 16.29 13.01
N GLU A 86 8.22 15.41 12.01
CA GLU A 86 8.50 13.98 12.17
C GLU A 86 9.30 13.46 10.97
N VAL A 87 10.19 12.49 11.19
CA VAL A 87 10.67 11.64 10.10
C VAL A 87 9.58 10.62 9.79
N LYS A 88 9.11 10.60 8.55
CA LYS A 88 8.21 9.58 8.02
C LYS A 88 9.01 8.67 7.09
N PHE A 89 8.91 7.35 7.28
CA PHE A 89 9.50 6.40 6.34
C PHE A 89 8.56 5.24 6.05
N GLN A 90 8.74 4.66 4.87
CA GLN A 90 8.05 3.45 4.44
C GLN A 90 9.07 2.43 3.94
N ILE A 91 8.93 1.19 4.42
CA ILE A 91 9.64 0.02 3.92
C ILE A 91 8.60 -0.93 3.36
N SER A 92 8.78 -1.42 2.14
CA SER A 92 7.84 -2.35 1.53
C SER A 92 8.52 -3.36 0.62
N LEU A 93 8.30 -4.63 0.95
CA LEU A 93 8.98 -5.78 0.35
C LEU A 93 7.97 -6.85 -0.04
N ALA A 94 8.28 -7.58 -1.11
CA ALA A 94 7.55 -8.70 -1.64
C ALA A 94 8.40 -9.98 -1.61
N PHE A 95 7.74 -11.11 -1.36
CA PHE A 95 8.36 -12.41 -1.17
C PHE A 95 7.60 -13.45 -2.01
N PRO A 96 8.15 -13.89 -3.16
CA PRO A 96 7.54 -14.95 -3.96
C PRO A 96 7.74 -16.30 -3.24
N PHE A 97 6.66 -16.92 -2.77
CA PHE A 97 6.72 -18.19 -2.06
C PHE A 97 6.60 -19.39 -3.01
N TRP A 98 5.71 -19.30 -4.00
CA TRP A 98 5.49 -20.37 -4.98
C TRP A 98 5.08 -19.79 -6.33
N ARG A 99 6.04 -19.68 -7.25
CA ARG A 99 5.81 -19.32 -8.66
C ARG A 99 5.17 -20.49 -9.41
N GLY A 100 4.29 -20.20 -10.35
CA GLY A 100 3.65 -21.22 -11.19
C GLY A 100 2.46 -21.95 -10.56
N ILE A 101 2.04 -21.58 -9.33
CA ILE A 101 1.03 -22.31 -8.54
C ILE A 101 -0.31 -22.53 -9.29
N LEU A 102 -0.71 -21.57 -10.13
CA LEU A 102 -1.93 -21.59 -10.95
C LEU A 102 -1.61 -21.28 -12.42
N GLY A 103 -0.46 -21.76 -12.91
CA GLY A 103 0.01 -21.54 -14.28
C GLY A 103 1.23 -20.61 -14.37
N PRO A 104 1.89 -20.50 -15.54
CA PRO A 104 3.23 -19.93 -15.68
C PRO A 104 3.39 -18.50 -15.15
N ASN A 105 2.35 -17.67 -15.27
CA ASN A 105 2.40 -16.25 -14.91
C ASN A 105 1.77 -15.96 -13.54
N SER A 106 1.76 -16.94 -12.63
CA SER A 106 1.11 -16.84 -11.31
C SER A 106 2.10 -17.01 -10.17
N VAL A 107 1.79 -16.43 -9.01
CA VAL A 107 2.61 -16.56 -7.80
C VAL A 107 1.74 -16.55 -6.55
N LEU A 108 1.96 -17.50 -5.65
CA LEU A 108 1.62 -17.32 -4.24
C LEU A 108 2.73 -16.50 -3.60
N GLY A 109 2.40 -15.32 -3.09
CA GLY A 109 3.36 -14.39 -2.54
C GLY A 109 2.91 -13.81 -1.21
N GLY A 110 3.88 -13.29 -0.46
CA GLY A 110 3.65 -12.43 0.69
C GLY A 110 4.24 -11.06 0.45
N SER A 111 3.75 -10.06 1.19
CA SER A 111 4.43 -8.77 1.30
C SER A 111 4.40 -8.28 2.72
N TYR A 112 5.30 -7.34 3.01
CA TYR A 112 5.35 -6.62 4.27
C TYR A 112 5.57 -5.15 3.97
N THR A 113 4.60 -4.32 4.35
CA THR A 113 4.73 -2.86 4.33
C THR A 113 4.74 -2.33 5.75
N GLN A 114 5.69 -1.46 6.06
CA GLN A 114 5.78 -0.77 7.33
C GLN A 114 5.84 0.73 7.07
N LYS A 115 5.01 1.50 7.79
CA LYS A 115 5.10 2.97 7.81
C LYS A 115 5.36 3.43 9.24
N SER A 116 6.31 4.33 9.43
CA SER A 116 6.65 4.83 10.77
C SER A 116 6.73 6.35 10.78
N TRP A 117 6.29 6.94 11.90
CA TRP A 117 6.37 8.37 12.21
C TRP A 117 7.23 8.55 13.46
N TRP A 118 8.37 9.20 13.30
CA TRP A 118 9.42 9.30 14.30
C TRP A 118 9.66 10.74 14.70
N GLN A 119 9.53 11.03 16.00
CA GLN A 119 9.80 12.33 16.60
C GLN A 119 11.32 12.58 16.71
N LEU A 120 12.07 12.42 15.62
CA LEU A 120 13.54 12.47 15.62
C LEU A 120 14.08 13.75 16.27
N SER A 121 13.50 14.91 15.96
CA SER A 121 13.96 16.19 16.50
C SER A 121 13.65 16.36 17.99
N ASN A 122 12.75 15.55 18.56
CA ASN A 122 12.24 15.68 19.91
C ASN A 122 13.17 15.05 20.95
N SER A 123 14.41 15.53 20.99
CA SER A 123 15.44 15.07 21.92
C SER A 123 15.07 15.30 23.39
N GLY A 124 14.19 16.26 23.68
CA GLY A 124 13.63 16.48 25.02
C GLY A 124 12.85 15.28 25.57
N GLU A 125 12.28 14.48 24.67
CA GLU A 125 11.52 13.25 24.98
C GLU A 125 12.27 11.98 24.55
N SER A 126 13.58 12.08 24.30
CA SER A 126 14.43 10.99 23.79
C SER A 126 14.03 10.46 22.40
N SER A 127 13.53 11.35 21.53
CA SER A 127 13.22 11.07 20.12
C SER A 127 12.35 9.83 19.89
N PRO A 128 11.14 9.75 20.48
CA PRO A 128 10.32 8.55 20.45
C PRO A 128 9.68 8.30 19.08
N PHE A 129 9.38 7.04 18.76
CA PHE A 129 8.44 6.73 17.68
C PHE A 129 7.02 6.99 18.13
N ARG A 130 6.30 7.85 17.40
CA ARG A 130 4.89 8.11 17.67
C ARG A 130 4.04 6.95 17.23
N GLU A 131 4.23 6.49 16.00
CA GLU A 131 3.40 5.47 15.40
C GLU A 131 4.22 4.60 14.46
N THR A 132 3.87 3.32 14.39
CA THR A 132 4.31 2.44 13.30
C THR A 132 3.12 1.56 12.91
N ASN A 133 2.84 1.44 11.62
CA ASN A 133 1.85 0.52 11.09
C ASN A 133 2.55 -0.63 10.39
N TYR A 134 2.12 -1.85 10.70
CA TYR A 134 2.63 -3.12 10.24
C TYR A 134 1.57 -3.76 9.35
N GLU A 135 1.82 -3.81 8.05
CA GLU A 135 0.85 -4.24 7.03
C GLU A 135 1.37 -5.47 6.26
N PRO A 136 1.38 -6.68 6.87
CA PRO A 136 1.68 -7.91 6.16
C PRO A 136 0.51 -8.37 5.27
N GLN A 137 0.83 -9.01 4.16
CA GLN A 137 -0.14 -9.56 3.22
C GLN A 137 0.26 -10.94 2.73
N LEU A 138 -0.75 -11.75 2.39
CA LEU A 138 -0.62 -13.03 1.69
C LEU A 138 -1.59 -13.02 0.51
N PHE A 139 -1.12 -13.34 -0.69
CA PHE A 139 -1.90 -13.17 -1.91
C PHE A 139 -1.57 -14.18 -2.99
N LEU A 140 -2.51 -14.35 -3.91
CA LEU A 140 -2.30 -14.93 -5.23
C LEU A 140 -2.23 -13.80 -6.25
N GLY A 141 -1.12 -13.72 -6.98
CA GLY A 141 -0.87 -12.73 -8.02
C GLY A 141 -0.76 -13.35 -9.40
N PHE A 142 -1.21 -12.62 -10.41
CA PHE A 142 -1.16 -12.99 -11.82
C PHE A 142 -0.61 -11.82 -12.64
N ALA A 143 0.44 -12.08 -13.42
CA ALA A 143 0.89 -11.16 -14.46
C ALA A 143 0.06 -11.43 -15.73
N THR A 144 -0.59 -10.39 -16.23
CA THR A 144 -1.56 -10.47 -17.33
C THR A 144 -1.24 -9.46 -18.43
N ASP A 145 -1.82 -9.66 -19.61
CA ASP A 145 -1.64 -8.78 -20.78
C ASP A 145 -3.00 -8.39 -21.42
N TYR A 146 -4.07 -8.31 -20.63
CA TYR A 146 -5.39 -7.97 -21.15
C TYR A 146 -5.41 -6.50 -21.61
N THR A 147 -5.71 -6.28 -22.89
CA THR A 147 -5.75 -4.94 -23.48
C THR A 147 -7.17 -4.47 -23.73
N PHE A 148 -7.45 -3.22 -23.36
CA PHE A 148 -8.74 -2.57 -23.62
C PHE A 148 -8.56 -1.05 -23.77
N ALA A 149 -9.01 -0.48 -24.89
CA ALA A 149 -8.97 0.96 -25.15
C ALA A 149 -7.60 1.63 -24.90
N GLY A 150 -6.51 0.95 -25.29
CA GLY A 150 -5.12 1.43 -25.10
C GLY A 150 -4.51 1.14 -23.73
N TRP A 151 -5.30 0.71 -22.75
CA TRP A 151 -4.82 0.24 -21.46
C TRP A 151 -4.46 -1.24 -21.51
N THR A 152 -3.42 -1.63 -20.78
CA THR A 152 -3.09 -3.02 -20.51
C THR A 152 -3.22 -3.27 -19.01
N LEU A 153 -4.11 -4.19 -18.60
CA LEU A 153 -4.17 -4.71 -17.24
C LEU A 153 -2.99 -5.68 -17.04
N ARG A 154 -2.03 -5.28 -16.20
CA ARG A 154 -0.76 -5.98 -16.00
C ARG A 154 -0.75 -6.86 -14.75
N ASP A 155 -1.39 -6.40 -13.68
CA ASP A 155 -1.46 -7.15 -12.44
C ASP A 155 -2.90 -7.41 -12.04
N ILE A 156 -3.18 -8.66 -11.70
CA ILE A 156 -4.36 -9.06 -10.93
C ILE A 156 -3.85 -9.76 -9.68
N GLU A 157 -4.21 -9.26 -8.51
CA GLU A 157 -3.80 -9.82 -7.23
C GLU A 157 -4.99 -9.89 -6.28
N VAL A 158 -5.17 -11.02 -5.61
CA VAL A 158 -6.24 -11.23 -4.64
C VAL A 158 -5.63 -11.80 -3.38
N GLY A 159 -5.96 -11.24 -2.22
CA GLY A 159 -5.30 -11.64 -0.99
C GLY A 159 -5.96 -11.20 0.29
N PHE A 160 -5.28 -11.52 1.38
CA PHE A 160 -5.58 -11.08 2.72
C PHE A 160 -4.52 -10.08 3.18
N ASN A 161 -4.98 -9.08 3.92
CA ASN A 161 -4.19 -8.01 4.46
C ASN A 161 -4.57 -7.84 5.93
N HIS A 162 -3.55 -7.83 6.78
CA HIS A 162 -3.66 -7.39 8.16
C HIS A 162 -2.92 -6.05 8.25
N ASP A 163 -3.48 -5.11 8.99
CA ASP A 163 -2.84 -3.82 9.26
C ASP A 163 -3.10 -3.45 10.72
N SER A 164 -2.02 -3.31 11.49
CA SER A 164 -2.09 -2.95 12.91
C SER A 164 -0.92 -2.08 13.31
N ASN A 165 -1.04 -1.36 14.42
CA ASN A 165 0.04 -0.50 14.91
C ASN A 165 0.93 -1.13 15.98
N GLY A 166 0.66 -2.39 16.35
CA GLY A 166 1.44 -3.12 17.35
C GLY A 166 1.43 -2.49 18.76
N ARG A 167 0.47 -1.61 19.05
CA ARG A 167 0.30 -0.99 20.36
C ARG A 167 -0.65 -1.81 21.23
N SER A 168 -0.52 -1.65 22.55
CA SER A 168 -1.54 -2.07 23.51
C SER A 168 -2.60 -0.97 23.69
N ASP A 169 -3.70 -1.34 24.34
CA ASP A 169 -4.72 -0.38 24.78
C ASP A 169 -4.13 0.75 25.64
N PRO A 170 -4.69 1.97 25.55
CA PRO A 170 -5.84 2.37 24.73
C PRO A 170 -5.48 2.80 23.29
N THR A 171 -4.21 2.68 22.90
CA THR A 171 -3.70 3.14 21.59
C THR A 171 -3.62 2.04 20.55
N SER A 172 -4.09 0.82 20.86
CA SER A 172 -4.20 -0.26 19.89
C SER A 172 -5.08 0.15 18.72
N ARG A 173 -4.62 -0.10 17.50
CA ARG A 173 -5.41 0.05 16.27
C ARG A 173 -5.12 -1.12 15.36
N SER A 174 -6.17 -1.72 14.81
CA SER A 174 -6.05 -2.88 13.94
C SER A 174 -7.30 -3.11 13.09
N TRP A 175 -7.11 -3.73 11.93
CA TRP A 175 -8.18 -4.22 11.06
C TRP A 175 -7.64 -5.25 10.06
N ASN A 176 -8.54 -6.05 9.49
CA ASN A 176 -8.20 -7.04 8.47
C ASN A 176 -9.08 -6.89 7.24
N ARG A 177 -8.51 -7.19 6.07
CA ARG A 177 -9.14 -7.00 4.76
C ARG A 177 -8.89 -8.20 3.87
N ALA A 178 -9.94 -8.67 3.21
CA ALA A 178 -9.80 -9.40 1.95
C ALA A 178 -9.83 -8.36 0.82
N TYR A 179 -8.92 -8.44 -0.15
CA TYR A 179 -8.78 -7.41 -1.18
C TYR A 179 -8.52 -8.00 -2.56
N THR A 180 -8.73 -7.15 -3.56
CA THR A 180 -8.22 -7.33 -4.92
C THR A 180 -7.40 -6.10 -5.28
N ARG A 181 -6.26 -6.26 -5.95
CA ARG A 181 -5.44 -5.18 -6.50
C ARG A 181 -5.33 -5.39 -8.00
N LEU A 182 -5.70 -4.37 -8.76
CA LEU A 182 -5.69 -4.36 -10.22
C LEU A 182 -4.81 -3.21 -10.67
N MET A 183 -3.76 -3.48 -11.43
CA MET A 183 -2.87 -2.46 -11.96
C MET A 183 -2.89 -2.48 -13.49
N ALA A 184 -3.19 -1.35 -14.10
CA ALA A 184 -3.21 -1.16 -15.54
C ALA A 184 -2.35 0.03 -15.97
N GLN A 185 -1.83 -0.02 -17.19
CA GLN A 185 -0.94 1.00 -17.75
C GLN A 185 -1.38 1.43 -19.14
N ASN A 186 -1.10 2.68 -19.50
CA ASN A 186 -1.31 3.22 -20.83
C ASN A 186 -0.30 4.35 -21.12
N GLY A 187 0.72 4.06 -21.93
CA GLY A 187 1.81 4.99 -22.19
C GLY A 187 2.53 5.40 -20.90
N ASN A 188 2.52 6.69 -20.58
CA ASN A 188 3.12 7.23 -19.35
C ASN A 188 2.21 7.14 -18.11
N TRP A 189 0.99 6.61 -18.25
CA TRP A 189 0.05 6.46 -17.14
C TRP A 189 0.11 5.08 -16.52
N MET A 190 -0.02 5.05 -15.20
CA MET A 190 -0.31 3.87 -14.40
C MET A 190 -1.52 4.15 -13.51
N VAL A 191 -2.45 3.21 -13.43
CA VAL A 191 -3.59 3.26 -12.52
C VAL A 191 -3.67 1.95 -11.76
N GLU A 192 -3.80 2.03 -10.45
CA GLU A 192 -4.04 0.88 -9.58
C GLU A 192 -5.31 1.09 -8.76
N VAL A 193 -6.20 0.10 -8.76
CA VAL A 193 -7.41 0.09 -7.96
C VAL A 193 -7.36 -1.10 -7.01
N LYS A 194 -7.48 -0.83 -5.71
CA LYS A 194 -7.41 -1.84 -4.64
C LYS A 194 -8.67 -1.83 -3.77
N PRO A 195 -9.80 -2.40 -4.22
CA PRO A 195 -10.99 -2.57 -3.39
C PRO A 195 -10.75 -3.62 -2.29
N TRP A 196 -11.46 -3.46 -1.17
CA TRP A 196 -11.42 -4.42 -0.07
C TRP A 196 -12.78 -4.64 0.59
N TYR A 197 -12.85 -5.76 1.31
CA TYR A 197 -13.90 -6.10 2.23
C TYR A 197 -13.29 -6.36 3.61
N VAL A 198 -13.82 -5.71 4.65
CA VAL A 198 -13.33 -5.88 6.03
C VAL A 198 -13.76 -7.23 6.58
N VAL A 199 -12.83 -7.94 7.20
CA VAL A 199 -13.04 -9.26 7.81
C VAL A 199 -12.52 -9.29 9.24
N GLY A 200 -13.05 -10.19 10.07
CA GLY A 200 -12.62 -10.32 11.47
C GLY A 200 -13.08 -9.17 12.37
N SER A 201 -12.41 -9.01 13.51
CA SER A 201 -12.71 -7.94 14.49
C SER A 201 -12.16 -6.60 14.03
N THR A 202 -12.85 -5.53 14.45
CA THR A 202 -12.43 -4.12 14.33
C THR A 202 -12.62 -3.38 15.65
N ASP A 203 -12.63 -4.09 16.79
CA ASP A 203 -13.03 -3.54 18.10
C ASP A 203 -12.19 -2.33 18.53
N ASP A 204 -10.92 -2.27 18.13
CA ASP A 204 -10.01 -1.14 18.38
C ASP A 204 -10.44 0.17 17.67
N ASN A 205 -11.17 0.05 16.56
CA ASN A 205 -11.56 1.14 15.67
C ASN A 205 -12.79 0.71 14.84
N PRO A 206 -13.97 0.54 15.47
CA PRO A 206 -15.14 -0.08 14.84
C PRO A 206 -15.72 0.73 13.69
N ASP A 207 -15.44 2.04 13.65
CA ASP A 207 -15.85 2.95 12.60
C ASP A 207 -14.75 3.25 11.57
N ILE A 208 -13.68 2.44 11.48
CA ILE A 208 -12.55 2.70 10.55
C ILE A 208 -12.99 2.85 9.09
N THR A 209 -13.99 2.09 8.64
CA THR A 209 -14.52 2.18 7.26
C THR A 209 -15.20 3.51 6.97
N LYS A 210 -15.67 4.24 7.99
CA LYS A 210 -16.22 5.60 7.84
C LYS A 210 -15.20 6.56 7.24
N TYR A 211 -13.91 6.39 7.55
CA TYR A 211 -12.82 7.26 7.11
C TYR A 211 -11.99 6.65 5.99
N MET A 212 -11.73 5.34 6.05
CA MET A 212 -10.92 4.65 5.04
C MET A 212 -11.71 4.27 3.78
N GLY A 213 -13.03 4.16 3.86
CA GLY A 213 -13.85 3.67 2.75
C GLY A 213 -13.62 2.20 2.43
N TYR A 214 -13.76 1.86 1.15
CA TYR A 214 -13.81 0.47 0.67
C TYR A 214 -12.82 0.17 -0.46
N TYR A 215 -11.97 1.14 -0.80
CA TYR A 215 -10.96 1.01 -1.84
C TYR A 215 -9.87 2.06 -1.69
N GLN A 216 -8.72 1.77 -2.31
CA GLN A 216 -7.67 2.74 -2.57
C GLN A 216 -7.47 2.86 -4.08
N LEU A 217 -7.24 4.07 -4.55
CA LEU A 217 -6.86 4.40 -5.91
C LEU A 217 -5.44 4.93 -5.92
N LYS A 218 -4.60 4.46 -6.83
CA LYS A 218 -3.32 5.09 -7.17
C LYS A 218 -3.30 5.46 -8.64
N ILE A 219 -2.70 6.60 -8.95
CA ILE A 219 -2.46 7.10 -10.29
C ILE A 219 -1.02 7.57 -10.33
N GLY A 220 -0.27 7.14 -11.34
CA GLY A 220 1.08 7.62 -11.59
C GLY A 220 1.21 8.13 -13.02
N TYR A 221 2.03 9.16 -13.20
CA TYR A 221 2.33 9.75 -14.51
C TYR A 221 3.82 10.07 -14.65
N GLU A 222 4.44 9.59 -15.72
CA GLU A 222 5.84 9.81 -16.05
C GLU A 222 6.01 11.06 -16.92
N ILE A 223 6.86 12.00 -16.47
CA ILE A 223 7.20 13.25 -17.17
C ILE A 223 8.72 13.28 -17.35
N GLY A 224 9.20 12.71 -18.46
CA GLY A 224 10.63 12.43 -18.61
C GLY A 224 11.08 11.45 -17.53
N ASP A 225 12.07 11.83 -16.71
CA ASP A 225 12.53 11.02 -15.58
C ASP A 225 11.74 11.26 -14.27
N ALA A 226 10.88 12.28 -14.25
CA ALA A 226 10.06 12.61 -13.09
C ALA A 226 8.84 11.70 -13.02
N ILE A 227 8.43 11.34 -11.79
CA ILE A 227 7.19 10.59 -11.56
C ILE A 227 6.31 11.42 -10.64
N LEU A 228 5.12 11.76 -11.14
CA LEU A 228 4.03 12.34 -10.35
C LEU A 228 3.11 11.20 -9.91
N SER A 229 2.83 11.10 -8.62
CA SER A 229 1.96 10.08 -8.03
C SER A 229 0.82 10.71 -7.25
N ALA A 230 -0.34 10.05 -7.28
CA ALA A 230 -1.49 10.35 -6.46
C ALA A 230 -2.03 9.04 -5.89
N LYS A 231 -2.23 8.97 -4.58
CA LYS A 231 -2.78 7.82 -3.87
C LYS A 231 -3.86 8.30 -2.93
N GLY A 232 -5.00 7.63 -2.87
CA GLY A 232 -6.05 8.05 -1.95
C GLY A 232 -7.16 7.05 -1.75
N GLN A 233 -7.98 7.36 -0.75
CA GLN A 233 -9.18 6.63 -0.38
C GLN A 233 -10.30 7.62 -0.08
N TYR A 234 -11.53 7.23 -0.38
CA TYR A 234 -12.70 8.07 -0.12
C TYR A 234 -13.94 7.22 0.14
N ASN A 235 -14.69 7.57 1.18
CA ASN A 235 -15.99 7.00 1.47
C ASN A 235 -17.10 7.94 0.99
N TRP A 236 -17.69 7.60 -0.15
CA TRP A 236 -18.77 8.37 -0.78
C TRP A 236 -20.03 8.52 0.08
N ASN A 237 -20.25 7.62 1.06
CA ASN A 237 -21.42 7.66 1.92
C ASN A 237 -21.26 8.66 3.08
N THR A 238 -20.04 8.92 3.51
CA THR A 238 -19.74 9.71 4.72
C THR A 238 -19.02 11.02 4.40
N GLY A 239 -18.41 11.11 3.22
CA GLY A 239 -17.65 12.27 2.77
C GLY A 239 -16.22 12.34 3.30
N TYR A 240 -15.77 11.35 4.07
CA TYR A 240 -14.40 11.29 4.59
C TYR A 240 -13.46 10.57 3.62
N GLY A 241 -12.19 10.95 3.67
CA GLY A 241 -11.12 10.32 2.91
C GLY A 241 -9.78 11.01 3.13
N GLY A 242 -8.79 10.57 2.38
CA GLY A 242 -7.45 11.12 2.39
C GLY A 242 -6.76 10.94 1.05
N ALA A 243 -5.87 11.86 0.73
CA ALA A 243 -5.10 11.86 -0.50
C ALA A 243 -3.63 12.17 -0.23
N GLU A 244 -2.75 11.50 -0.97
CA GLU A 244 -1.31 11.66 -0.97
C GLU A 244 -0.89 12.00 -2.40
N ILE A 245 -0.20 13.13 -2.58
CA ILE A 245 0.42 13.52 -3.85
C ILE A 245 1.93 13.46 -3.66
N GLY A 246 2.61 12.77 -4.57
CA GLY A 246 4.06 12.59 -4.55
C GLY A 246 4.70 13.08 -5.84
N LEU A 247 5.93 13.59 -5.75
CA LEU A 247 6.78 13.90 -6.90
C LEU A 247 8.19 13.37 -6.62
N SER A 248 8.71 12.57 -7.54
CA SER A 248 10.08 12.06 -7.45
C SER A 248 10.92 12.33 -8.71
N TYR A 249 12.23 12.47 -8.52
CA TYR A 249 13.20 12.65 -9.61
C TYR A 249 14.51 11.90 -9.30
N PRO A 250 15.11 11.17 -10.25
CA PRO A 250 16.32 10.40 -9.98
C PRO A 250 17.54 11.31 -9.72
N VAL A 251 18.29 10.99 -8.66
CA VAL A 251 19.61 11.57 -8.36
C VAL A 251 20.71 10.59 -8.78
N THR A 252 20.45 9.31 -8.60
CA THR A 252 21.30 8.21 -9.03
C THR A 252 20.43 7.13 -9.64
N LYS A 253 21.05 6.03 -10.10
CA LYS A 253 20.32 4.86 -10.62
C LYS A 253 19.32 4.25 -9.61
N HIS A 254 19.57 4.37 -8.30
CA HIS A 254 18.78 3.69 -7.27
C HIS A 254 18.22 4.63 -6.19
N VAL A 255 18.46 5.94 -6.31
CA VAL A 255 18.02 6.94 -5.32
C VAL A 255 17.39 8.11 -6.05
N ARG A 256 16.22 8.50 -5.57
CA ARG A 256 15.38 9.59 -6.08
C ARG A 256 15.21 10.63 -4.97
N LEU A 257 15.20 11.92 -5.33
CA LEU A 257 14.58 12.94 -4.48
C LEU A 257 13.08 12.69 -4.48
N TYR A 258 12.44 12.86 -3.33
CA TYR A 258 11.01 12.64 -3.16
C TYR A 258 10.39 13.73 -2.31
N THR A 259 9.30 14.31 -2.80
CA THR A 259 8.44 15.26 -2.08
C THR A 259 7.04 14.67 -1.99
N GLN A 260 6.40 14.81 -0.84
CA GLN A 260 5.07 14.28 -0.57
C GLN A 260 4.18 15.31 0.13
N VAL A 261 2.91 15.36 -0.27
CA VAL A 261 1.86 16.07 0.42
C VAL A 261 0.73 15.10 0.71
N TYR A 262 0.50 14.80 1.97
CA TYR A 262 -0.70 14.09 2.42
C TYR A 262 -1.72 15.10 2.94
N SER A 263 -3.01 14.90 2.67
CA SER A 263 -4.10 15.65 3.29
C SER A 263 -5.34 14.80 3.47
N GLY A 264 -5.92 14.83 4.67
CA GLY A 264 -7.17 14.13 4.99
C GLY A 264 -7.07 13.21 6.21
N TYR A 265 -7.92 12.19 6.21
CA TYR A 265 -8.07 11.20 7.28
C TYR A 265 -7.37 9.88 6.93
N GLY A 266 -6.78 9.21 7.91
CA GLY A 266 -6.19 7.89 7.70
C GLY A 266 -4.81 7.92 7.07
N GLU A 267 -3.96 8.84 7.54
CA GLU A 267 -2.54 8.80 7.17
C GLU A 267 -1.83 7.62 7.84
N SER A 268 -2.18 7.38 9.11
CA SER A 268 -1.76 6.26 9.94
C SER A 268 -2.96 5.70 10.70
N LEU A 269 -2.82 4.52 11.29
CA LEU A 269 -3.91 3.90 12.05
C LEU A 269 -4.28 4.69 13.30
N ILE A 270 -3.31 5.22 14.07
CA ILE A 270 -3.64 6.07 15.22
C ILE A 270 -4.36 7.36 14.82
N ASP A 271 -4.18 7.81 13.58
CA ASP A 271 -4.81 8.99 12.99
C ASP A 271 -5.96 8.64 12.02
N TYR A 272 -6.53 7.43 12.09
CA TYR A 272 -7.56 6.99 11.12
C TYR A 272 -8.78 7.92 11.06
N ASN A 273 -9.15 8.50 12.20
CA ASN A 273 -10.27 9.42 12.37
C ASN A 273 -9.83 10.87 12.60
N PHE A 274 -8.57 11.20 12.29
CA PHE A 274 -7.99 12.52 12.48
C PHE A 274 -7.57 13.14 11.15
N ASN A 275 -7.99 14.38 10.90
CA ASN A 275 -7.65 15.11 9.69
C ASN A 275 -6.36 15.90 9.88
N GLN A 276 -5.42 15.75 8.95
CA GLN A 276 -4.20 16.55 8.91
C GLN A 276 -3.71 16.76 7.49
N THR A 277 -2.92 17.81 7.28
CA THR A 277 -2.14 18.02 6.07
C THR A 277 -0.67 17.92 6.42
N ARG A 278 0.07 16.99 5.82
CA ARG A 278 1.49 16.75 6.08
C ARG A 278 2.30 16.92 4.81
N PHE A 279 3.29 17.81 4.86
CA PHE A 279 4.27 18.03 3.80
C PHE A 279 5.59 17.36 4.18
N GLY A 280 6.32 16.79 3.22
CA GLY A 280 7.64 16.23 3.50
C GLY A 280 8.54 16.10 2.29
N VAL A 281 9.84 16.09 2.55
CA VAL A 281 10.91 15.97 1.54
C VAL A 281 11.98 15.00 2.03
N GLY A 282 12.53 14.21 1.11
CA GLY A 282 13.66 13.33 1.39
C GLY A 282 14.03 12.47 0.19
N VAL A 283 14.26 11.18 0.45
CA VAL A 283 14.77 10.23 -0.53
C VAL A 283 13.86 9.03 -0.69
N MET A 284 13.87 8.45 -1.89
CA MET A 284 13.12 7.26 -2.27
C MET A 284 14.00 6.31 -3.09
N LEU A 285 13.79 5.00 -2.96
CA LEU A 285 14.48 3.99 -3.75
C LEU A 285 13.70 3.65 -5.04
N ASN A 286 12.43 3.28 -4.87
CA ASN A 286 11.51 2.94 -5.97
C ASN A 286 10.20 3.74 -5.82
N ASP A 287 9.71 4.26 -6.93
CA ASP A 287 8.38 4.89 -7.04
C ASP A 287 7.36 3.84 -7.56
N LEU A 288 6.17 4.28 -7.97
CA LEU A 288 5.10 3.44 -8.52
C LEU A 288 5.57 2.56 -9.70
N PHE A 289 6.41 3.07 -10.59
CA PHE A 289 6.93 2.33 -11.75
C PHE A 289 8.30 2.79 -12.22
#